data_AF-A0AAE9AA69-F1
#
_entry.id   AF-A0AAE9AA69-F1
#
_cell.length_a   1.000
_cell.length_b   1.000
_cell.length_c   1.000
_cell.angle_alpha   90.00
_cell.angle_beta   90.00
_cell.angle_gamma   90.00
#
_symmetry.space_group_name_H-M   'P 1'
#
loop_
_entity.id
_entity.type
_entity.pdbx_description
1 polymer ?
#
loop_
_entity_poly.entity_id
_entity_poly.type
_entity_poly.pdbx_seq_one_letter_code
_entity_poly.pdbx_strand_id
1 'polypeptide(L)'
;MVLYELVGCKFSYDVASWSLAFLATDMCTQLTWYSDFTFNTSFVVLTLITNLLTAFKAGRNSRILMNAAGIKMSKRQKQRELNFVKQSFLQGLSVFSGQVTYYLIAPLLSNPVLIFIIGSLWAFMHSIEG
;
A
#
# COMPACT_ATOMS: atom_id res chain seq x y z
N MET A 1 -1.70 1.20 -17.58
CA MET A 1 -2.70 1.76 -18.52
C MET A 1 -2.71 1.08 -19.88
N VAL A 2 -1.58 0.90 -20.56
CA VAL A 2 -1.53 0.27 -21.92
C VAL A 2 -2.23 -1.10 -22.00
N LEU A 3 -2.06 -1.96 -20.97
CA LEU A 3 -2.74 -3.26 -20.89
C LEU A 3 -4.27 -3.14 -20.87
N TYR A 4 -4.80 -2.15 -20.12
CA TYR A 4 -6.24 -1.94 -19.97
C TYR A 4 -6.88 -1.43 -21.25
N GLU A 5 -6.20 -0.55 -21.98
CA GLU A 5 -6.68 -0.05 -23.28
C GLU A 5 -6.69 -1.13 -24.36
N LEU A 6 -5.67 -1.99 -24.40
CA LEU A 6 -5.60 -3.16 -25.31
C LEU A 6 -6.76 -4.14 -25.10
N VAL A 7 -7.18 -4.32 -23.85
CA VAL A 7 -8.27 -5.23 -23.45
C VAL A 7 -9.65 -4.56 -23.56
N GLY A 8 -9.70 -3.26 -23.88
CA GLY A 8 -10.95 -2.50 -24.00
C GLY A 8 -11.54 -2.02 -22.68
N CYS A 9 -10.82 -2.19 -21.56
CA CYS A 9 -11.17 -1.66 -20.25
C CYS A 9 -10.80 -0.18 -20.16
N LYS A 10 -11.65 0.66 -20.76
CA LYS A 10 -11.44 2.11 -20.77
C LYS A 10 -11.67 2.71 -19.39
N PHE A 11 -10.89 3.74 -19.08
CA PHE A 11 -11.03 4.55 -17.88
C PHE A 11 -11.96 5.73 -18.22
N SER A 12 -13.15 5.77 -17.64
CA SER A 12 -14.19 6.75 -17.96
C SER A 12 -14.83 7.32 -16.70
N TYR A 13 -15.51 8.45 -16.84
CA TYR A 13 -16.28 9.01 -15.74
C TYR A 13 -17.48 8.12 -15.41
N ASP A 14 -17.52 7.63 -14.17
CA ASP A 14 -18.64 6.88 -13.63
C ASP A 14 -19.60 7.80 -12.88
N VAL A 15 -20.87 7.76 -13.27
CA VAL A 15 -21.91 8.64 -12.74
C VAL A 15 -22.41 8.16 -11.38
N ALA A 16 -22.23 6.88 -11.04
CA ALA A 16 -22.64 6.34 -9.75
C ALA A 16 -21.66 6.69 -8.62
N SER A 17 -20.36 6.69 -8.91
CA SER A 17 -19.30 7.01 -7.95
C SER A 17 -18.82 8.46 -7.98
N TRP A 18 -19.29 9.26 -8.94
CA TRP A 18 -18.82 10.63 -9.22
C TRP A 18 -17.29 10.71 -9.41
N SER A 19 -16.69 9.64 -9.94
CA SER A 19 -15.25 9.52 -10.07
C SER A 19 -14.86 8.85 -11.38
N LEU A 20 -13.58 8.94 -11.73
CA LEU A 20 -13.04 8.20 -12.86
C LEU A 20 -12.80 6.75 -12.42
N ALA A 21 -13.37 5.80 -13.15
CA ALA A 21 -13.24 4.37 -12.88
C ALA A 21 -13.09 3.60 -14.19
N PHE A 22 -12.55 2.37 -14.09
CA PHE A 22 -12.59 1.45 -15.21
C PHE A 22 -14.02 0.98 -15.46
N LEU A 23 -14.33 0.65 -16.72
CA LEU A 23 -15.62 0.06 -17.08
C LEU A 23 -15.98 -1.11 -16.16
N ALA A 24 -17.19 -1.11 -15.59
CA ALA A 24 -17.66 -2.13 -14.67
C ALA A 24 -18.20 -3.38 -15.39
N THR A 25 -17.46 -3.90 -16.38
CA THR A 25 -17.76 -5.20 -17.00
C THR A 25 -17.05 -6.30 -16.22
N ASP A 26 -17.60 -7.53 -16.20
CA ASP A 26 -17.02 -8.66 -15.46
C ASP A 26 -15.53 -8.87 -15.77
N MET A 27 -15.14 -8.73 -17.04
CA MET A 27 -13.74 -8.84 -17.47
C MET A 27 -12.85 -7.76 -16.85
N CYS A 28 -13.29 -6.50 -16.87
CA CYS A 28 -12.52 -5.37 -16.35
C CYS A 28 -12.46 -5.36 -14.81
N THR A 29 -13.54 -5.82 -14.16
CA THR A 29 -13.57 -6.04 -12.71
C THR A 29 -12.61 -7.16 -12.32
N GLN A 30 -12.59 -8.28 -13.05
CA GLN A 30 -11.60 -9.33 -12.78
C GLN A 30 -10.16 -8.86 -13.04
N LEU A 31 -9.94 -8.12 -14.12
CA LEU A 31 -8.61 -7.60 -14.45
C LEU A 31 -8.09 -6.68 -13.34
N THR A 32 -8.88 -5.68 -12.93
CA THR A 32 -8.54 -4.77 -11.82
C THR A 32 -8.35 -5.53 -10.50
N TRP A 33 -9.16 -6.55 -10.23
CA TRP A 33 -8.98 -7.38 -9.03
C TRP A 33 -7.63 -8.13 -8.99
N TYR A 34 -7.22 -8.71 -10.12
CA TYR A 34 -5.95 -9.44 -10.18
C TYR A 34 -4.73 -8.51 -10.26
N SER A 35 -4.75 -7.50 -11.13
CA SER A 35 -3.59 -6.64 -11.30
C SER A 35 -3.49 -5.51 -10.27
N ASP A 36 -4.61 -4.92 -9.86
CA ASP A 36 -4.55 -3.71 -9.03
C ASP A 36 -4.73 -4.03 -7.55
N PHE A 37 -5.57 -4.99 -7.20
CA PHE A 37 -5.69 -5.45 -5.81
C PHE A 37 -4.63 -6.50 -5.49
N THR A 38 -4.66 -7.66 -6.15
CA THR A 38 -3.83 -8.82 -5.76
C THR A 38 -2.34 -8.56 -5.95
N PHE A 39 -1.93 -8.10 -7.13
CA PHE A 39 -0.50 -7.87 -7.42
C PHE A 39 0.07 -6.73 -6.55
N ASN A 40 -0.58 -5.56 -6.49
CA ASN A 40 -0.09 -4.48 -5.64
C ASN A 40 -0.06 -4.87 -4.15
N THR A 41 -1.08 -5.58 -3.63
CA THR A 41 -1.07 -6.08 -2.25
C THR A 41 0.15 -7.00 -2.02
N SER A 42 0.46 -7.86 -2.99
CA SER A 42 1.64 -8.74 -2.88
C SER A 42 2.95 -7.95 -2.79
N PHE A 43 3.09 -6.85 -3.54
CA PHE A 43 4.26 -5.97 -3.45
C PHE A 43 4.37 -5.26 -2.11
N VAL A 44 3.25 -4.81 -1.54
CA VAL A 44 3.21 -4.21 -0.20
C VAL A 44 3.68 -5.22 0.85
N VAL A 45 3.16 -6.45 0.79
CA VAL A 45 3.57 -7.53 1.70
C VAL A 45 5.05 -7.87 1.54
N LEU A 46 5.55 -8.00 0.31
CA LEU A 46 6.96 -8.25 0.04
C LEU A 46 7.84 -7.13 0.59
N THR A 47 7.44 -5.87 0.40
CA THR A 47 8.17 -4.69 0.90
C THR A 47 8.20 -4.66 2.44
N LEU A 48 7.10 -5.03 3.09
CA LEU A 48 7.07 -5.16 4.55
C LEU A 48 8.04 -6.24 5.03
N ILE A 49 8.07 -7.40 4.37
CA ILE A 49 9.00 -8.49 4.69
C ILE A 49 10.45 -8.03 4.50
N THR A 50 10.79 -7.40 3.38
CA THR A 50 12.16 -6.94 3.12
C THR A 50 12.59 -5.85 4.11
N ASN A 51 11.71 -4.92 4.47
CA ASN A 51 11.98 -3.90 5.48
C ASN A 51 12.23 -4.51 6.87
N LEU A 52 11.43 -5.51 7.27
CA LEU A 52 11.62 -6.23 8.53
C LEU A 52 12.92 -7.05 8.53
N LEU A 53 13.23 -7.76 7.45
CA LEU A 53 14.47 -8.50 7.29
C LEU A 53 15.69 -7.56 7.34
N THR A 54 15.59 -6.41 6.68
CA THR A 54 16.64 -5.39 6.68
C THR A 54 16.84 -4.81 8.07
N ALA A 55 15.75 -4.46 8.77
CA ALA A 55 15.82 -3.98 10.15
C ALA A 55 16.40 -5.04 11.10
N PHE A 56 16.01 -6.31 10.96
CA PHE A 56 16.52 -7.41 11.77
C PHE A 56 18.01 -7.65 11.51
N LYS A 57 18.43 -7.67 10.24
CA LYS A 57 19.82 -7.89 9.86
C LYS A 57 20.72 -6.71 10.24
N ALA A 58 20.24 -5.48 10.07
CA ALA A 58 20.91 -4.27 10.53
C ALA A 58 21.08 -4.30 12.06
N GLY A 59 20.02 -4.61 12.81
CA GLY A 59 20.07 -4.72 14.26
C GLY A 59 21.01 -5.83 14.75
N ARG A 60 21.04 -6.99 14.06
CA ARG A 60 21.97 -8.10 14.37
C ARG A 60 23.42 -7.71 14.09
N ASN A 61 23.71 -7.15 12.91
CA ASN A 61 25.06 -6.72 12.54
C ASN A 61 25.56 -5.61 13.48
N SER A 62 24.68 -4.65 13.81
CA SER A 62 24.96 -3.61 14.79
C SER A 62 25.36 -4.23 16.13
N ARG A 63 24.54 -5.12 16.71
CA ARG A 63 24.88 -5.81 17.97
C ARG A 63 26.21 -6.58 17.94
N ILE A 64 26.49 -7.28 16.84
CA ILE A 64 27.75 -8.04 16.68
C ILE A 64 28.95 -7.10 16.66
N LEU A 65 28.92 -6.04 15.83
CA LEU A 65 29.98 -5.04 15.74
C LEU A 65 30.22 -4.36 17.08
N MET A 66 29.14 -4.02 17.77
CA MET A 66 29.17 -3.33 19.06
C MET A 66 29.75 -4.21 20.18
N ASN A 67 29.39 -5.50 20.22
CA ASN A 67 29.99 -6.45 21.14
C ASN A 67 31.49 -6.67 20.83
N ALA A 68 31.87 -6.76 19.55
CA ALA A 68 33.27 -6.91 19.14
C ALA A 68 34.13 -5.70 19.51
N ALA A 69 33.55 -4.50 19.48
CA ALA A 69 34.22 -3.25 19.87
C ALA A 69 34.13 -2.93 21.38
N GLY A 70 33.37 -3.70 22.17
CA GLY A 70 33.09 -3.39 23.59
C GLY A 70 32.25 -2.13 23.81
N ILE A 71 31.60 -1.61 22.77
CA ILE A 71 30.82 -0.36 22.80
C ILE A 71 29.34 -0.70 23.01
N LYS A 72 28.63 0.07 23.87
CA LYS A 72 27.17 -0.06 24.04
C LYS A 72 26.41 0.77 23.03
N MET A 73 25.32 0.21 22.49
CA MET A 73 24.49 0.88 21.48
C MET A 73 23.95 2.20 22.01
N SER A 74 24.23 3.28 21.28
CA SER A 74 23.70 4.60 21.61
C SER A 74 22.18 4.55 21.61
N LYS A 75 21.57 5.17 22.63
CA LYS A 75 20.11 5.34 22.70
C LYS A 75 19.55 5.94 21.41
N ARG A 76 20.30 6.87 20.79
CA ARG A 76 19.92 7.52 19.52
C ARG A 76 19.83 6.53 18.35
N GLN A 77 20.75 5.56 18.28
CA GLN A 77 20.77 4.57 17.21
C GLN A 77 19.65 3.55 17.36
N LYS A 78 19.42 3.08 18.59
CA LYS A 78 18.27 2.23 18.92
C LYS A 78 16.93 2.91 18.61
N GLN A 79 16.80 4.21 18.93
CA GLN A 79 15.60 4.99 18.62
C GLN A 79 15.35 5.09 17.11
N ARG A 80 16.41 5.30 16.32
CA ARG A 80 16.31 5.36 14.85
C ARG A 80 15.83 4.05 14.24
N GLU A 81 16.38 2.91 14.66
CA GLU A 81 15.91 1.59 14.20
C GLU A 81 14.43 1.35 14.54
N LEU A 82 14.01 1.71 15.77
CA LEU A 82 12.63 1.57 16.19
C LEU A 82 11.68 2.48 15.38
N ASN A 83 12.10 3.72 15.14
CA ASN A 83 11.32 4.67 14.34
C ASN A 83 11.18 4.20 12.90
N PHE A 84 12.23 3.63 12.30
CA PHE A 84 12.17 3.06 10.96
C PHE A 84 11.18 1.89 10.87
N VAL A 85 11.20 0.98 11.85
CA VAL A 85 10.24 -0.14 11.91
C VAL A 85 8.82 0.38 12.08
N LYS A 86 8.60 1.34 12.98
CA LYS A 86 7.29 1.97 13.17
C LYS A 86 6.77 2.64 11.90
N GLN A 87 7.62 3.42 11.22
CA GLN A 87 7.26 4.10 9.98
C GLN A 87 6.90 3.09 8.88
N SER A 88 7.75 2.08 8.66
CA SER A 88 7.52 1.05 7.65
C SER A 88 6.23 0.28 7.90
N PHE A 89 5.94 -0.04 9.16
CA PHE A 89 4.71 -0.73 9.56
C PHE A 89 3.47 0.15 9.34
N LEU A 90 3.50 1.41 9.78
CA LEU A 90 2.38 2.33 9.64
C LEU A 90 2.09 2.64 8.16
N GLN A 91 3.12 2.79 7.34
CA GLN A 91 2.96 2.98 5.90
C GLN A 91 2.29 1.76 5.26
N GLY A 92 2.82 0.55 5.48
CA GLY A 92 2.21 -0.65 4.92
C GLY A 92 0.78 -0.91 5.41
N LEU A 93 0.49 -0.62 6.69
CA LEU A 93 -0.87 -0.71 7.24
C LEU A 93 -1.81 0.31 6.59
N SER A 94 -1.34 1.53 6.34
CA SER A 94 -2.12 2.54 5.65
C SER A 94 -2.45 2.05 4.23
N VAL A 95 -1.47 1.53 3.47
CA VAL A 95 -1.69 1.13 2.07
C VAL A 95 -2.68 -0.02 2.00
N PHE A 96 -2.48 -1.02 2.86
CA PHE A 96 -3.35 -2.18 2.94
C PHE A 96 -4.78 -1.77 3.32
N SER A 97 -4.94 -0.88 4.31
CA SER A 97 -6.27 -0.41 4.69
C SER A 97 -6.95 0.41 3.59
N GLY A 98 -6.19 1.23 2.84
CA GLY A 98 -6.65 1.92 1.64
C GLY A 98 -7.16 0.94 0.57
N GLN A 99 -6.38 -0.10 0.26
CA GLN A 99 -6.77 -1.13 -0.71
C GLN A 99 -8.03 -1.88 -0.30
N VAL A 100 -8.10 -2.34 0.95
CA VAL A 100 -9.28 -3.01 1.49
C VAL A 100 -10.50 -2.09 1.45
N THR A 101 -10.34 -0.84 1.84
CA THR A 101 -11.45 0.12 1.85
C THR A 101 -11.96 0.39 0.43
N TYR A 102 -11.07 0.55 -0.54
CA TYR A 102 -11.45 0.81 -1.93
C TYR A 102 -12.06 -0.43 -2.62
N TYR A 103 -11.43 -1.60 -2.50
CA TYR A 103 -11.84 -2.79 -3.25
C TYR A 103 -12.90 -3.66 -2.56
N LEU A 104 -12.98 -3.66 -1.22
CA LEU A 104 -13.94 -4.48 -0.47
C LEU A 104 -15.07 -3.65 0.15
N ILE A 105 -14.76 -2.47 0.71
CA ILE A 105 -15.78 -1.68 1.43
C ILE A 105 -16.58 -0.81 0.46
N ALA A 106 -15.94 -0.11 -0.49
CA ALA A 106 -16.63 0.80 -1.41
C ALA A 106 -17.76 0.12 -2.22
N PRO A 107 -17.61 -1.12 -2.73
CA PRO A 107 -18.70 -1.81 -3.43
C PRO A 107 -19.91 -2.15 -2.56
N LEU A 108 -19.75 -2.18 -1.23
CA LEU A 108 -20.84 -2.45 -0.28
C LEU A 108 -21.63 -1.20 0.08
N LEU A 109 -21.14 -0.02 -0.31
CA LEU A 109 -21.78 1.26 -0.03
C LEU A 109 -22.75 1.63 -1.15
N SER A 110 -23.90 2.19 -0.79
CA SER A 110 -24.88 2.71 -1.75
C SER A 110 -24.88 4.25 -1.82
N ASN A 111 -24.18 4.92 -0.91
CA ASN A 111 -24.14 6.38 -0.86
C ASN A 111 -23.04 6.92 -1.79
N PRO A 112 -23.38 7.64 -2.87
CA PRO A 112 -22.41 8.09 -3.87
C PRO A 112 -21.38 9.07 -3.30
N VAL A 113 -21.75 9.87 -2.30
CA VAL A 113 -20.83 10.81 -1.63
C VAL A 113 -19.76 10.06 -0.85
N LEU A 114 -20.12 8.96 -0.16
CA LEU A 114 -19.16 8.14 0.56
C LEU A 114 -18.21 7.41 -0.39
N ILE A 115 -18.73 6.88 -1.49
CA ILE A 115 -17.92 6.22 -2.53
C ILE A 115 -16.92 7.21 -3.13
N PHE A 116 -17.37 8.43 -3.45
CA PHE A 116 -16.51 9.50 -3.96
C PHE A 116 -15.39 9.88 -2.97
N ILE A 117 -15.73 10.06 -1.69
CA ILE A 117 -14.74 10.39 -0.65
C ILE A 117 -13.71 9.26 -0.51
N ILE A 118 -14.15 8.00 -0.45
CA ILE A 118 -13.24 6.84 -0.35
C ILE A 118 -12.33 6.74 -1.57
N GLY A 119 -12.88 6.89 -2.78
CA GLY A 119 -12.09 6.88 -4.01
C GLY A 119 -11.07 8.02 -4.07
N SER A 120 -11.46 9.21 -3.61
CA SER A 120 -10.56 10.37 -3.54
C SER A 120 -9.46 10.18 -2.49
N LEU A 121 -9.79 9.65 -1.31
CA LEU A 121 -8.82 9.34 -0.26
C LEU A 121 -7.82 8.28 -0.73
N TRP A 122 -8.29 7.27 -1.46
CA TRP A 122 -7.43 6.25 -2.06
C TRP A 122 -6.43 6.86 -3.05
N ALA A 123 -6.89 7.71 -3.98
CA ALA A 123 -6.02 8.39 -4.93
C ALA A 123 -5.03 9.36 -4.24
N PHE A 124 -5.50 10.10 -3.24
CA PHE A 124 -4.70 11.02 -2.46
C PHE A 124 -3.60 10.30 -1.66
N MET A 125 -3.95 9.16 -1.07
CA MET A 125 -3.00 8.33 -0.33
C MET A 125 -1.81 7.92 -1.21
N HIS A 126 -2.09 7.43 -2.42
CA HIS A 126 -1.04 7.11 -3.39
C HIS A 126 -0.20 8.32 -3.83
N SER A 127 -0.76 9.53 -3.76
CA SER A 127 -0.06 10.75 -4.13
C SER A 127 0.87 11.26 -3.03
N ILE A 128 0.56 10.98 -1.76
CA ILE A 128 1.39 11.35 -0.60
C ILE A 128 2.57 10.41 -0.39
N GLU A 129 2.40 9.13 -0.70
CA GLU A 129 3.46 8.13 -0.52
C GLU A 129 4.51 8.12 -1.63
N GLY A 130 4.32 8.94 -2.67
CA GLY A 130 5.24 9.13 -3.81
C GLY A 130 6.38 10.10 -3.53
#